data_AF-A0A956SSA6-F1
#
_entry.id   AF-A0A956SSA6-F1
#
_cell.length_a   1.000
_cell.length_b   1.000
_cell.length_c   1.000
_cell.angle_alpha   90.00
_cell.angle_beta   90.00
_cell.angle_gamma   90.00
#
_symmetry.space_group_name_H-M   'P 1'
#
loop_
_entity.id
_entity.type
_entity.pdbx_description
1 polymer ?
#
loop_
_entity_poly.entity_id
_entity_poly.type
_entity_poly.pdbx_seq_one_letter_code
_entity_poly.pdbx_strand_id
1 'polypeptide(L)'
;MPATRSWSRNLWAKSIPLSIWVAIPTIIALTALASSFLTFELIMRILDAAGVTLPPGGRQHLYDAGAQRILGMALAGVLIGTVLSYALMGPIRVFRKGAMEVARGNLARAMDIGRDLGGMDEIAGIGTAFNDMLQYMNRYIVESMSGGVMTIDVTGRVTSFNAAAEIIFGYDASDVLGRPVFSLFPNVRGNQAFLDHLRAAIERKSCVSSEEVNVELRDGRRLAIGVTLSHLTDGTSTILGLVLTFKDLAEIKRVREQVRQSEQLAALGSLAAGVAHELRNPLGSLQIMAASLEEGLSDGDPKRDVTARISATIDRLDRLVADLLTFAHPGDQSLEWTDLVELL
;
A
#
# COMPACT_ATOMS: atom_id res chain seq x y z
N MET A 1 -50.40 -14.45 21.98
CA MET A 1 -49.81 -14.79 23.30
C MET A 1 -48.40 -14.21 23.37
N PRO A 2 -48.19 -13.16 24.19
CA PRO A 2 -46.90 -12.51 24.42
C PRO A 2 -46.32 -12.88 25.80
N ALA A 3 -44.98 -12.91 25.92
CA ALA A 3 -44.17 -12.81 27.16
C ALA A 3 -42.72 -13.20 26.79
N THR A 4 -41.62 -12.58 27.23
CA THR A 4 -41.36 -11.56 28.24
C THR A 4 -39.87 -11.17 28.15
N ARG A 5 -39.60 -9.86 28.26
CA ARG A 5 -38.49 -9.21 29.00
C ARG A 5 -37.06 -9.80 28.90
N SER A 6 -36.12 -8.95 28.46
CA SER A 6 -35.29 -8.24 29.44
C SER A 6 -34.87 -6.87 28.93
N TRP A 7 -35.52 -5.85 29.47
CA TRP A 7 -34.96 -4.53 29.64
C TRP A 7 -33.84 -4.61 30.68
N SER A 8 -32.61 -4.23 30.35
CA SER A 8 -31.79 -3.40 31.24
C SER A 8 -30.50 -2.96 30.53
N ARG A 9 -30.15 -1.68 30.76
CA ARG A 9 -28.86 -1.04 30.49
C ARG A 9 -28.57 -0.61 29.05
N ASN A 10 -29.02 0.60 28.73
CA ASN A 10 -28.07 1.72 28.60
C ASN A 10 -28.81 3.06 28.61
N LEU A 11 -29.25 3.46 29.82
CA LEU A 11 -29.72 4.81 30.13
C LEU A 11 -28.56 5.82 30.34
N TRP A 12 -27.32 5.44 30.06
CA TRP A 12 -26.13 6.30 30.15
C TRP A 12 -25.77 7.03 28.84
N ALA A 13 -26.52 6.82 27.76
CA ALA A 13 -26.20 7.34 26.42
C ALA A 13 -26.77 8.73 26.10
N LYS A 14 -27.01 9.57 27.11
CA LYS A 14 -27.30 11.01 26.95
C LYS A 14 -26.62 11.83 28.04
N SER A 15 -25.35 11.54 28.33
CA SER A 15 -24.47 12.58 28.87
C SER A 15 -24.33 13.64 27.78
N ILE A 16 -24.93 14.82 27.99
CA ILE A 16 -24.60 16.03 27.22
C ILE A 16 -23.07 16.08 27.23
N PRO A 17 -22.37 15.97 26.08
CA PRO A 17 -20.92 16.00 26.11
C PRO A 17 -20.57 17.42 26.54
N LEU A 18 -20.23 17.59 27.82
CA LEU A 18 -19.70 18.85 28.29
C LEU A 18 -18.43 19.04 27.47
N SER A 19 -18.50 19.94 26.49
CA SER A 19 -17.35 20.20 25.66
C SER A 19 -16.21 20.60 26.59
N ILE A 20 -14.98 20.17 26.28
CA ILE A 20 -13.78 20.55 27.04
C ILE A 20 -13.71 22.08 27.25
N TRP A 21 -14.33 22.82 26.30
CA TRP A 21 -14.54 24.24 26.32
C TRP A 21 -15.36 24.79 27.50
N VAL A 22 -16.33 24.03 27.99
CA VAL A 22 -17.13 24.38 29.18
C VAL A 22 -16.58 23.70 30.44
N ALA A 23 -16.08 22.47 30.32
CA ALA A 23 -15.60 21.70 31.47
C ALA A 23 -14.42 22.35 32.19
N ILE A 24 -13.39 22.82 31.44
CA ILE A 24 -12.18 23.41 32.03
C ILE A 24 -12.50 24.70 32.81
N PRO A 25 -13.22 25.70 32.24
CA PRO A 25 -13.61 26.89 32.99
C PRO A 25 -14.47 26.57 34.22
N THR A 26 -15.41 25.64 34.10
CA THR A 26 -16.28 25.28 35.22
C THR A 26 -15.51 24.62 36.36
N ILE A 27 -14.59 23.69 36.06
CA ILE A 27 -13.78 23.02 37.08
C ILE A 27 -12.85 24.03 37.78
N ILE A 28 -12.21 24.93 37.03
CA ILE A 28 -11.32 25.95 37.61
C ILE A 28 -12.10 26.94 38.46
N ALA A 29 -13.28 27.38 38.01
CA ALA A 29 -14.14 28.27 38.77
C ALA A 29 -14.65 27.61 40.06
N LEU A 30 -15.09 26.35 40.01
CA LEU A 30 -15.58 25.61 41.18
C LEU A 30 -14.47 25.37 42.20
N THR A 31 -13.27 25.00 41.76
CA THR A 31 -12.11 24.81 42.65
C THR A 31 -11.67 26.12 43.30
N ALA A 32 -11.62 27.22 42.53
CA ALA A 32 -11.33 28.55 43.07
C ALA A 32 -12.38 29.01 44.09
N LEU A 33 -13.67 28.75 43.82
CA LEU A 33 -14.77 29.09 44.70
C LEU A 33 -14.72 28.27 46.00
N ALA A 34 -14.52 26.95 45.91
CA ALA A 34 -14.39 26.07 47.07
C ALA A 34 -13.20 26.45 47.95
N SER A 35 -12.03 26.73 47.36
CA SER A 35 -10.85 27.19 48.10
C SER A 35 -11.08 28.54 48.77
N SER A 36 -11.75 29.48 48.10
CA SER A 36 -12.05 30.81 48.65
C SER A 36 -13.06 30.73 49.80
N PHE A 37 -14.04 29.84 49.70
CA PHE A 37 -15.01 29.60 50.78
C PHE A 37 -14.34 28.99 52.02
N LEU A 38 -13.53 27.93 51.84
CA LEU A 38 -12.84 27.27 52.94
C LEU A 38 -11.87 28.20 53.68
N THR A 39 -11.13 29.02 52.94
CA THR A 39 -10.22 30.00 53.54
C THR A 39 -10.96 31.08 54.32
N PHE A 40 -12.10 31.57 53.81
CA PHE A 40 -12.94 32.51 54.53
C PHE A 40 -13.51 31.91 55.83
N GLU A 41 -14.01 30.67 55.77
CA GLU A 41 -14.54 29.97 56.95
C GLU A 41 -13.44 29.74 58.00
N LEU A 42 -12.22 29.37 57.57
CA LEU A 42 -11.08 29.21 58.46
C LEU A 42 -10.72 30.52 59.18
N ILE A 43 -10.71 31.65 58.46
CA ILE A 43 -10.44 32.97 59.05
C ILE A 43 -11.49 33.31 60.11
N MET A 44 -12.77 33.08 59.82
CA MET A 44 -13.85 33.34 60.78
C MET A 44 -13.72 32.47 62.03
N ARG A 45 -13.40 31.18 61.88
CA ARG A 45 -13.15 30.27 63.02
C ARG A 45 -11.97 30.72 63.87
N ILE A 46 -10.89 31.21 63.25
CA ILE A 46 -9.71 31.72 63.98
C ILE A 46 -10.08 32.98 64.77
N LEU A 47 -10.81 33.92 64.17
CA LEU A 47 -11.25 35.15 64.84
C LEU A 47 -12.13 34.86 66.05
N ASP A 48 -13.07 33.91 65.92
CA ASP A 48 -13.94 33.50 67.01
C ASP A 48 -13.14 32.78 68.13
N ALA A 49 -12.21 31.91 67.78
CA ALA A 49 -11.35 31.21 68.74
C ALA A 49 -10.37 32.16 69.48
N ALA A 50 -9.92 33.23 68.82
CA ALA A 50 -9.05 34.24 69.40
C ALA A 50 -9.81 35.28 70.27
N GLY A 51 -11.14 35.21 70.34
CA GLY A 51 -11.95 36.11 71.17
C GLY A 51 -11.91 37.58 70.72
N VAL A 52 -11.64 37.83 69.44
CA VAL A 52 -11.51 39.20 68.90
C VAL A 52 -12.89 39.87 68.90
N THR A 53 -13.05 40.92 69.71
CA THR A 53 -14.27 41.74 69.74
C THR A 53 -14.23 42.78 68.64
N LEU A 54 -15.06 42.58 67.61
CA LEU A 54 -15.18 43.50 66.48
C LEU A 54 -16.09 44.70 66.82
N PRO A 55 -15.88 45.87 66.20
CA PRO A 55 -16.78 47.02 66.31
C PRO A 55 -18.22 46.66 65.91
N PRO A 56 -19.24 47.45 66.34
CA PRO A 56 -20.61 47.28 65.87
C PRO A 56 -20.67 47.30 64.34
N GLY A 57 -21.23 46.25 63.71
CA GLY A 57 -21.26 46.10 62.26
C GLY A 57 -19.97 45.55 61.63
N GLY A 58 -18.87 45.40 62.38
CA GLY A 58 -17.59 44.89 61.87
C GLY A 58 -17.66 43.45 61.34
N ARG A 59 -18.48 42.59 61.96
CA ARG A 59 -18.77 41.24 61.43
C ARG A 59 -19.50 41.31 60.08
N GLN A 60 -20.48 42.20 59.93
CA GLN A 60 -21.21 42.36 58.68
C GLN A 60 -20.27 42.82 57.56
N HIS A 61 -19.41 43.80 57.83
CA HIS A 61 -18.39 44.24 56.88
C HIS A 61 -17.42 43.13 56.47
N LEU A 62 -17.03 42.23 57.39
CA LEU A 62 -16.20 41.07 57.06
C LEU A 62 -16.92 40.06 56.16
N TYR A 63 -18.21 39.82 56.41
CA TYR A 63 -19.03 38.96 55.53
C TYR A 63 -19.18 39.56 54.13
N ASP A 64 -19.46 40.85 54.02
CA ASP A 64 -19.61 41.53 52.72
C ASP A 64 -18.29 41.52 51.93
N ALA A 65 -17.15 41.78 52.61
CA ALA A 65 -15.83 41.70 52.00
C ALA A 65 -15.44 40.28 51.57
N GLY A 66 -15.79 39.28 52.40
CA GLY A 66 -15.62 37.87 52.08
C GLY A 66 -16.41 37.44 50.85
N ALA A 67 -17.68 37.83 50.78
CA ALA A 67 -18.56 37.56 49.65
C ALA A 67 -18.04 38.17 48.35
N GLN A 68 -17.59 39.43 48.36
CA GLN A 68 -16.98 40.09 47.21
C GLN A 68 -15.70 39.39 46.74
N ARG A 69 -14.87 38.91 47.66
CA ARG A 69 -13.63 38.20 47.35
C ARG A 69 -13.90 36.82 46.74
N ILE A 70 -14.87 36.07 47.28
CA ILE A 70 -15.30 34.77 46.73
C ILE A 70 -15.85 34.96 45.31
N LEU A 71 -16.70 35.97 45.10
CA LEU A 71 -17.24 36.29 43.78
C LEU A 71 -16.13 36.68 42.77
N GLY A 72 -15.18 37.52 43.20
CA GLY A 72 -14.04 37.91 42.38
C GLY A 72 -13.16 36.73 41.96
N MET A 73 -12.90 35.80 42.88
CA MET A 73 -12.13 34.57 42.58
C MET A 73 -12.88 33.63 41.64
N ALA A 74 -14.20 33.51 41.78
CA ALA A 74 -15.02 32.72 40.87
C ALA A 74 -14.98 33.28 39.43
N LEU A 75 -15.11 34.60 39.28
CA LEU A 75 -15.03 35.28 37.98
C LEU A 75 -13.64 35.15 37.36
N ALA A 76 -12.58 35.32 38.15
CA ALA A 76 -11.21 35.12 37.70
C ALA A 76 -10.97 33.67 37.24
N GLY A 77 -11.51 32.69 37.98
CA GLY A 77 -11.43 31.27 37.60
C GLY A 77 -12.12 30.96 36.27
N VAL A 78 -13.30 31.54 36.01
CA VAL A 78 -13.98 31.40 34.71
C VAL A 78 -13.14 32.03 33.59
N LEU A 79 -12.59 33.22 33.82
CA LEU A 79 -11.77 33.92 32.82
C LEU A 79 -10.49 33.12 32.49
N ILE A 80 -9.72 32.73 33.51
CA ILE A 80 -8.50 31.94 33.37
C ILE A 80 -8.80 30.61 32.68
N GLY A 81 -9.85 29.91 33.12
CA GLY A 81 -10.19 28.63 32.53
C GLY A 81 -10.69 28.76 31.09
N THR A 82 -11.34 29.87 30.73
CA THR A 82 -11.72 30.15 29.33
C THR A 82 -10.49 30.41 28.47
N VAL A 83 -9.56 31.24 28.94
CA VAL A 83 -8.29 31.51 28.23
C VAL A 83 -7.47 30.23 28.07
N LEU A 84 -7.30 29.44 29.14
CA LEU A 84 -6.59 28.17 29.13
C LEU A 84 -7.28 27.17 28.20
N SER A 85 -8.61 27.10 28.21
CA SER A 85 -9.37 26.24 27.31
C SER A 85 -9.16 26.64 25.84
N TYR A 86 -9.16 27.94 25.52
CA TYR A 86 -8.84 28.42 24.18
C TYR A 86 -7.42 28.05 23.75
N ALA A 87 -6.44 28.24 24.64
CA ALA A 87 -5.04 27.91 24.40
C ALA A 87 -4.84 26.42 24.08
N LEU A 88 -5.50 25.53 24.83
CA LEU A 88 -5.40 24.07 24.62
C LEU A 88 -6.20 23.58 23.40
N MET A 89 -7.37 24.17 23.14
CA MET A 89 -8.29 23.68 22.11
C MET A 89 -7.88 24.10 20.69
N GLY A 90 -7.09 25.17 20.55
CA GLY A 90 -6.58 25.62 19.25
C GLY A 90 -5.79 24.51 18.54
N PRO A 91 -4.66 24.06 19.13
CA PRO A 91 -3.80 23.02 18.56
C PRO A 91 -4.54 21.70 18.32
N ILE A 92 -5.37 21.24 19.26
CA ILE A 92 -6.14 19.99 19.12
C ILE A 92 -7.06 20.03 17.90
N ARG A 93 -7.70 21.19 17.64
CA ARG A 93 -8.58 21.35 16.48
C ARG A 93 -7.80 21.31 15.17
N VAL A 94 -6.61 21.90 15.14
CA VAL A 94 -5.72 21.90 13.97
C VAL A 94 -5.20 20.48 13.72
N PHE A 95 -4.72 19.78 14.75
CA PHE A 95 -4.31 18.38 14.66
C PHE A 95 -5.43 17.47 14.15
N ARG A 96 -6.64 17.59 14.71
CA ARG A 96 -7.80 16.82 14.25
C ARG A 96 -8.09 17.06 12.77
N LYS A 97 -8.00 18.30 12.30
CA LYS A 97 -8.18 18.63 10.88
C LYS A 97 -7.10 17.98 10.02
N GLY A 98 -5.83 18.05 10.43
CA GLY A 98 -4.72 17.40 9.75
C GLY A 98 -4.92 15.89 9.64
N ALA A 99 -5.24 15.22 10.75
CA ALA A 99 -5.51 13.79 10.78
C ALA A 99 -6.70 13.38 9.88
N MET A 100 -7.75 14.21 9.80
CA MET A 100 -8.87 13.96 8.88
C MET A 100 -8.47 14.08 7.40
N GLU A 101 -7.59 15.02 7.04
CA GLU A 101 -7.09 15.13 5.67
C GLU A 101 -6.21 13.93 5.30
N VAL A 102 -5.40 13.41 6.24
CA VAL A 102 -4.68 12.14 6.05
C VAL A 102 -5.64 10.99 5.81
N ALA A 103 -6.70 10.87 6.63
CA ALA A 103 -7.71 9.82 6.48
C ALA A 103 -8.48 9.91 5.15
N ARG A 104 -8.54 11.09 4.54
CA ARG A 104 -9.14 11.33 3.21
C ARG A 104 -8.13 11.15 2.05
N GLY A 105 -6.89 10.79 2.34
CA GLY A 105 -5.82 10.62 1.36
C GLY A 105 -5.17 11.92 0.89
N ASN A 106 -5.45 13.05 1.53
CA ASN A 106 -4.93 14.36 1.14
C ASN A 106 -3.71 14.76 1.99
N LEU A 107 -2.60 14.05 1.79
CA LEU A 107 -1.37 14.20 2.58
C LEU A 107 -0.75 15.60 2.45
N ALA A 108 -0.79 16.22 1.27
CA ALA A 108 -0.27 17.57 1.04
C ALA A 108 -0.94 18.59 1.96
N ARG A 109 -2.27 18.56 2.01
CA ARG A 109 -3.06 19.45 2.87
C ARG A 109 -2.86 19.18 4.36
N ALA A 110 -2.63 17.92 4.74
CA ALA A 110 -2.31 17.58 6.12
C ALA A 110 -0.95 18.15 6.59
N MET A 111 0.07 18.15 5.71
CA MET A 111 1.39 18.73 6.01
C MET A 111 1.34 20.25 6.15
N ASP A 112 0.56 20.95 5.32
CA ASP A 112 0.42 22.40 5.42
C ASP A 112 -0.26 22.82 6.74
N ILE A 113 -1.30 22.09 7.16
CA ILE A 113 -1.94 22.27 8.47
C ILE A 113 -0.92 22.01 9.61
N GLY A 114 0.02 21.08 9.40
CA GLY A 114 1.13 20.80 10.30
C GLY A 114 2.09 21.98 10.50
N ARG A 115 2.37 22.74 9.44
CA ARG A 115 3.28 23.89 9.45
C ARG A 115 2.74 25.10 10.23
N ASP A 116 1.42 25.30 10.22
CA ASP A 116 0.74 26.38 10.96
C ASP A 116 0.80 26.22 12.50
N LEU A 117 1.27 25.06 13.00
CA LEU A 117 1.46 24.81 14.43
C LEU A 117 2.79 25.37 14.99
N GLY A 118 3.63 25.98 14.16
CA GLY A 118 4.95 26.49 14.54
C GLY A 118 4.94 27.76 15.39
N GLY A 119 4.82 27.60 16.71
CA GLY A 119 5.07 28.63 17.74
C GLY A 119 5.87 28.05 18.92
N MET A 120 6.60 28.87 19.68
CA MET A 120 7.68 28.51 20.64
C MET A 120 7.32 27.64 21.88
N ASP A 121 6.21 26.90 21.92
CA ASP A 121 5.81 26.11 23.11
C ASP A 121 5.90 24.58 22.90
N GLU A 122 5.99 23.80 23.99
CA GLU A 122 6.02 22.32 24.01
C GLU A 122 4.91 21.65 23.17
N ILE A 123 3.79 22.34 22.95
CA ILE A 123 2.66 21.89 22.12
C ILE A 123 2.98 21.90 20.61
N ALA A 124 3.93 22.73 20.16
CA ALA A 124 4.46 22.68 18.78
C ALA A 124 5.32 21.43 18.53
N GLY A 125 5.81 20.78 19.59
CA GLY A 125 6.46 19.47 19.51
C GLY A 125 5.54 18.40 18.89
N ILE A 126 4.23 18.47 19.14
CA ILE A 126 3.25 17.54 18.55
C ILE A 126 3.06 17.83 17.06
N GLY A 127 3.02 19.10 16.65
CA GLY A 127 2.87 19.49 15.25
C GLY A 127 4.08 19.08 14.40
N THR A 128 5.28 19.33 14.92
CA THR A 128 6.54 18.91 14.30
C THR A 128 6.65 17.38 14.24
N ALA A 129 6.41 16.66 15.34
CA ALA A 129 6.41 15.20 15.35
C ALA A 129 5.37 14.59 14.38
N PHE A 130 4.18 15.18 14.27
CA PHE A 130 3.17 14.74 13.32
C PHE A 130 3.62 14.96 11.87
N ASN A 131 4.19 16.11 11.56
CA ASN A 131 4.71 16.40 10.23
C ASN A 131 5.89 15.48 9.87
N ASP A 132 6.81 15.24 10.81
CA ASP A 132 7.91 14.29 10.65
C ASP A 132 7.37 12.89 10.39
N MET A 133 6.38 12.43 11.16
CA MET A 133 5.72 11.14 10.93
C MET A 133 5.13 11.06 9.51
N LEU A 134 4.44 12.10 9.02
CA LEU A 134 3.89 12.11 7.67
C LEU A 134 4.97 12.05 6.60
N GLN A 135 6.07 12.78 6.78
CA GLN A 135 7.21 12.74 5.87
C GLN A 135 7.88 11.38 5.85
N TYR A 136 8.07 10.76 7.02
CA TYR A 136 8.60 9.40 7.14
C TYR A 136 7.68 8.38 6.48
N MET A 137 6.36 8.45 6.73
CA MET A 137 5.39 7.55 6.10
C MET A 137 5.41 7.67 4.58
N ASN A 138 5.42 8.88 4.03
CA ASN A 138 5.45 9.09 2.58
C ASN A 138 6.73 8.52 1.96
N ARG A 139 7.88 8.80 2.59
CA ARG A 139 9.17 8.24 2.16
C ARG A 139 9.17 6.71 2.18
N TYR A 140 8.69 6.12 3.27
CA TYR A 140 8.61 4.67 3.41
C TYR A 140 7.66 4.02 2.40
N ILE A 141 6.53 4.67 2.09
CA ILE A 141 5.62 4.21 1.04
C ILE A 141 6.34 4.19 -0.31
N VAL A 142 7.02 5.29 -0.68
CA VAL A 142 7.75 5.37 -1.94
C VAL A 142 8.93 4.38 -2.01
N GLU A 143 9.63 4.17 -0.90
CA GLU A 143 10.75 3.22 -0.79
C GLU A 143 10.29 1.75 -0.83
N SER A 144 9.09 1.44 -0.34
CA SER A 144 8.54 0.08 -0.33
C SER A 144 7.80 -0.32 -1.63
N MET A 145 7.65 0.60 -2.58
CA MET A 145 7.11 0.28 -3.91
C MET A 145 8.09 -0.63 -4.68
N SER A 146 7.58 -1.72 -5.24
CA SER A 146 8.36 -2.62 -6.09
C SER A 146 8.73 -2.02 -7.45
N GLY A 147 8.02 -0.96 -7.86
CA GLY A 147 8.37 -0.15 -9.02
C GLY A 147 9.34 0.97 -8.64
N GLY A 148 10.24 1.30 -9.55
CA GLY A 148 11.10 2.47 -9.42
C GLY A 148 10.30 3.75 -9.60
N VAL A 149 10.63 4.76 -8.78
CA VAL A 149 10.04 6.09 -8.79
C VAL A 149 11.18 7.10 -8.88
N MET A 150 11.09 7.97 -9.88
CA MET A 150 11.99 9.10 -10.07
C MET A 150 11.17 10.36 -10.27
N THR A 151 11.61 11.48 -9.70
CA THR A 151 11.03 12.79 -10.02
C THR A 151 12.07 13.69 -10.63
N ILE A 152 11.63 14.56 -11.53
CA ILE A 152 12.46 15.61 -12.13
C ILE A 152 11.80 16.97 -11.97
N ASP A 153 12.60 18.03 -11.85
CA ASP A 153 12.11 19.41 -11.87
C ASP A 153 11.77 19.88 -13.29
N VAL A 154 11.27 21.12 -13.40
CA VAL A 154 10.95 21.76 -14.69
C VAL A 154 12.18 21.96 -15.61
N THR A 155 13.40 21.88 -15.07
CA THR A 155 14.64 21.97 -15.84
C THR A 155 15.15 20.60 -16.31
N GLY A 156 14.45 19.52 -15.94
CA GLY A 156 14.81 18.15 -16.28
C GLY A 156 15.92 17.57 -15.39
N ARG A 157 16.12 18.10 -14.18
CA ARG A 157 17.07 17.56 -13.20
C ARG A 157 16.38 16.64 -12.21
N VAL A 158 17.04 15.55 -11.85
CA VAL A 158 16.49 14.55 -10.92
C VAL A 158 16.39 15.13 -9.50
N THR A 159 15.19 15.08 -8.92
CA THR A 159 14.90 15.57 -7.57
C THR A 159 14.62 14.46 -6.55
N SER A 160 14.22 13.27 -7.01
CA SER A 160 14.03 12.08 -6.18
C SER A 160 14.32 10.83 -6.98
N PHE A 161 14.80 9.78 -6.30
CA PHE A 161 15.14 8.49 -6.86
C PHE A 161 15.03 7.43 -5.75
N ASN A 162 14.05 6.51 -5.82
CA ASN A 162 13.81 5.53 -4.75
C ASN A 162 14.72 4.29 -4.86
N ALA A 163 14.73 3.45 -3.82
CA ALA A 163 15.57 2.24 -3.79
C ALA A 163 15.32 1.27 -4.96
N ALA A 164 14.06 1.08 -5.36
CA ALA A 164 13.74 0.25 -6.53
C ALA A 164 14.33 0.84 -7.82
N ALA A 165 14.41 2.18 -7.92
CA ALA A 165 15.04 2.84 -9.04
C ALA A 165 16.55 2.60 -9.11
N GLU A 166 17.22 2.59 -7.96
CA GLU A 166 18.64 2.27 -7.84
C GLU A 166 18.94 0.85 -8.32
N ILE A 167 18.10 -0.10 -7.92
CA ILE A 167 18.22 -1.51 -8.32
C ILE A 167 17.98 -1.66 -9.83
N ILE A 168 16.92 -1.06 -10.36
CA ILE A 168 16.53 -1.21 -11.78
C ILE A 168 17.57 -0.58 -12.71
N PHE A 169 18.03 0.64 -12.44
CA PHE A 169 18.96 1.35 -13.32
C PHE A 169 20.44 1.17 -12.94
N GLY A 170 20.75 0.62 -11.77
CA GLY A 170 22.11 0.37 -11.31
C GLY A 170 22.88 1.64 -10.92
N TYR A 171 22.18 2.67 -10.45
CA TYR A 171 22.77 3.92 -9.96
C TYR A 171 22.42 4.11 -8.49
N ASP A 172 23.33 4.70 -7.72
CA ASP A 172 23.00 5.17 -6.37
C ASP A 172 22.30 6.53 -6.45
N ALA A 173 21.30 6.79 -5.62
CA ALA A 173 20.56 8.04 -5.61
C ALA A 173 21.50 9.24 -5.42
N SER A 174 22.54 9.13 -4.59
CA SER A 174 23.50 10.21 -4.34
C SER A 174 24.27 10.62 -5.59
N ASP A 175 24.48 9.70 -6.54
CA ASP A 175 25.16 9.98 -7.80
C ASP A 175 24.23 10.65 -8.83
N VAL A 176 22.92 10.54 -8.67
CA VAL A 176 21.93 10.91 -9.69
C VAL A 176 21.21 12.21 -9.33
N LEU A 177 20.99 12.46 -8.04
CA LEU A 177 20.29 13.65 -7.55
C LEU A 177 20.96 14.94 -8.06
N GLY A 178 20.13 15.86 -8.57
CA GLY A 178 20.54 17.14 -9.15
C GLY A 178 21.13 17.06 -10.57
N ARG A 179 21.38 15.86 -11.11
CA ARG A 179 21.91 15.69 -12.48
C ARG A 179 20.78 15.75 -13.52
N PRO A 180 21.07 16.17 -14.76
CA PRO A 180 20.11 16.10 -15.85
C PRO A 180 19.69 14.65 -16.11
N VAL A 181 18.38 14.39 -16.19
CA VAL A 181 17.84 13.03 -16.37
C VAL A 181 18.38 12.32 -17.62
N PHE A 182 18.66 13.08 -18.68
CA PHE A 182 19.25 12.57 -19.92
C PHE A 182 20.66 11.97 -19.74
N SER A 183 21.39 12.40 -18.70
CA SER A 183 22.75 11.90 -18.43
C SER A 183 22.76 10.45 -17.92
N LEU A 184 21.64 9.94 -17.43
CA LEU A 184 21.50 8.55 -16.97
C LEU A 184 21.50 7.55 -18.12
N PHE A 185 21.24 8.02 -19.33
CA PHE A 185 21.02 7.21 -20.53
C PHE A 185 22.02 7.62 -21.63
N PRO A 186 23.32 7.31 -21.47
CA PRO A 186 24.36 7.76 -22.40
C PRO A 186 24.19 7.20 -23.82
N ASN A 187 23.61 6.00 -23.97
CA ASN A 187 23.31 5.44 -25.29
C ASN A 187 21.98 5.97 -25.85
N VAL A 188 22.03 7.16 -26.45
CA VAL A 188 20.86 7.85 -27.02
C VAL A 188 20.16 7.02 -28.09
N ARG A 189 20.89 6.24 -28.91
CA ARG A 189 20.29 5.41 -29.97
C ARG A 189 19.54 4.21 -29.40
N GLY A 190 20.11 3.55 -28.39
CA GLY A 190 19.45 2.43 -27.72
C GLY A 190 18.20 2.85 -26.93
N ASN A 191 18.18 4.09 -26.44
CA ASN A 191 17.14 4.62 -25.56
C ASN A 191 16.21 5.63 -26.24
N GLN A 192 16.21 5.71 -27.57
CA GLN A 192 15.57 6.80 -28.30
C GLN A 192 14.07 6.92 -27.99
N ALA A 193 13.33 5.81 -28.01
CA ALA A 193 11.90 5.81 -27.70
C ALA A 193 11.60 6.34 -26.28
N PHE A 194 12.39 5.94 -25.28
CA PHE A 194 12.23 6.42 -23.91
C PHE A 194 12.55 7.91 -23.79
N LEU A 195 13.65 8.34 -24.41
CA LEU A 195 14.10 9.74 -24.37
C LEU A 195 13.13 10.68 -25.12
N ASP A 196 12.50 10.22 -26.19
CA ASP A 196 11.52 11.01 -26.93
C ASP A 196 10.22 11.19 -26.14
N HIS A 197 9.74 10.16 -25.44
CA HIS A 197 8.63 10.29 -24.49
C HIS A 197 8.96 11.25 -23.35
N LEU A 198 10.18 11.16 -22.81
CA LEU A 198 10.64 12.03 -21.74
C LEU A 198 10.71 13.50 -22.20
N ARG A 199 11.25 13.78 -23.40
CA ARG A 199 11.25 15.12 -23.99
C ARG A 199 9.83 15.63 -24.21
N ALA A 200 8.95 14.81 -24.77
CA ALA A 200 7.56 15.19 -25.01
C ALA A 200 6.82 15.53 -23.71
N ALA A 201 7.08 14.78 -22.64
CA ALA A 201 6.51 15.04 -21.32
C ALA A 201 7.01 16.35 -20.70
N ILE A 202 8.29 16.69 -20.89
CA ILE A 202 8.89 17.95 -20.42
C ILE A 202 8.39 19.14 -21.26
N GLU A 203 8.38 19.03 -22.59
CA GLU A 203 8.13 20.16 -23.51
C GLU A 203 6.65 20.39 -23.83
N ARG A 204 5.88 19.33 -24.06
CA ARG A 204 4.53 19.40 -24.65
C ARG A 204 3.40 19.16 -23.65
N LYS A 205 3.74 18.96 -22.37
CA LYS A 205 2.80 18.55 -21.32
C LYS A 205 2.00 17.28 -21.67
N SER A 206 2.51 16.40 -22.54
CA SER A 206 1.87 15.12 -22.82
C SER A 206 2.25 14.11 -21.75
N CYS A 207 1.28 13.55 -21.03
CA CYS A 207 1.51 12.41 -20.16
C CYS A 207 1.54 11.12 -21.00
N VAL A 208 2.43 10.20 -20.65
CA VAL A 208 2.46 8.85 -21.23
C VAL A 208 1.92 7.90 -20.18
N SER A 209 0.84 7.20 -20.52
CA SER A 209 0.20 6.21 -19.65
C SER A 209 0.71 4.83 -20.02
N SER A 210 1.56 4.25 -19.18
CA SER A 210 1.97 2.85 -19.22
C SER A 210 2.40 2.35 -20.62
N GLU A 211 3.56 2.78 -21.08
CA GLU A 211 4.19 2.21 -22.28
C GLU A 211 5.32 1.25 -21.95
N GLU A 212 5.46 0.20 -22.75
CA GLU A 212 6.61 -0.69 -22.67
C GLU A 212 7.74 -0.17 -23.54
N VAL A 213 8.90 0.08 -22.93
CA VAL A 213 10.08 0.59 -23.62
C VAL A 213 11.30 -0.23 -23.24
N ASN A 214 12.16 -0.49 -24.21
CA ASN A 214 13.46 -1.08 -23.95
C ASN A 214 14.46 0.01 -23.59
N VAL A 215 15.18 -0.19 -22.48
CA VAL A 215 16.22 0.70 -22.01
C VAL A 215 17.53 -0.06 -21.89
N GLU A 216 18.57 0.52 -22.44
CA GLU A 216 19.96 0.09 -22.30
C GLU A 216 20.62 0.85 -21.15
N LEU A 217 21.08 0.09 -20.16
CA LEU A 217 21.75 0.57 -18.96
C LEU A 217 23.22 0.92 -19.24
N ARG A 218 23.88 1.58 -18.28
CA ARG A 218 25.30 1.96 -18.40
C ARG A 218 26.25 0.76 -18.58
N ASP A 219 25.86 -0.40 -18.07
CA ASP A 219 26.62 -1.65 -18.15
C ASP A 219 26.33 -2.44 -19.44
N GLY A 220 25.51 -1.89 -20.34
CA GLY A 220 25.14 -2.51 -21.61
C GLY A 220 23.98 -3.51 -21.52
N ARG A 221 23.43 -3.79 -20.33
CA ARG A 221 22.25 -4.64 -20.19
C ARG A 221 21.03 -3.94 -20.80
N ARG A 222 20.19 -4.72 -21.48
CA ARG A 222 18.89 -4.26 -22.02
C ARG A 222 17.76 -4.76 -21.15
N LEU A 223 16.93 -3.83 -20.70
CA LEU A 223 15.80 -4.08 -19.83
C LEU A 223 14.52 -3.63 -20.52
N ALA A 224 13.49 -4.46 -20.50
CA ALA A 224 12.15 -4.05 -20.90
C ALA A 224 11.44 -3.51 -19.67
N ILE A 225 11.12 -2.21 -19.68
CA ILE A 225 10.43 -1.55 -18.57
C ILE A 225 9.05 -1.05 -19.02
N GLY A 226 8.07 -1.16 -18.14
CA GLY A 226 6.83 -0.41 -18.26
C GLY A 226 7.03 0.96 -17.62
N VAL A 227 6.86 2.05 -18.37
CA VAL A 227 7.04 3.43 -17.89
C VAL A 227 5.72 4.20 -17.89
N THR A 228 5.49 4.99 -16.86
CA THR A 228 4.43 5.99 -16.80
C THR A 228 5.02 7.35 -16.45
N LEU A 229 4.63 8.38 -17.20
CA LEU A 229 5.09 9.76 -17.03
C LEU A 229 3.89 10.62 -16.65
N SER A 230 3.95 11.29 -15.50
CA SER A 230 2.85 12.11 -14.98
C SER A 230 3.37 13.44 -14.45
N HIS A 231 2.67 14.55 -14.74
CA HIS A 231 3.07 15.86 -14.23
C HIS A 231 2.86 15.97 -12.73
N LEU A 232 3.87 16.48 -12.03
CA LEU A 232 3.74 16.92 -10.66
C LEU A 232 3.16 18.34 -10.68
N THR A 233 2.04 18.56 -9.99
CA THR A 233 1.37 19.88 -9.95
C THR A 233 1.16 20.36 -8.53
N ASP A 234 1.19 21.69 -8.34
CA ASP A 234 1.00 22.36 -7.04
C ASP A 234 -0.48 22.46 -6.61
N GLY A 235 -1.35 21.56 -7.08
CA GLY A 235 -2.81 21.63 -6.84
C GLY A 235 -3.53 22.82 -7.52
N THR A 236 -2.80 23.82 -8.00
CA THR A 236 -3.27 25.00 -8.75
C THR A 236 -3.06 24.90 -10.27
N SER A 237 -2.78 23.68 -10.76
CA SER A 237 -2.44 23.38 -12.17
C SER A 237 -1.10 23.93 -12.67
N THR A 238 -0.29 24.53 -11.80
CA THR A 238 1.12 24.85 -12.10
C THR A 238 1.95 23.57 -12.06
N ILE A 239 2.71 23.31 -13.13
CA ILE A 239 3.59 22.14 -13.22
C ILE A 239 4.88 22.43 -12.44
N LEU A 240 5.13 21.64 -11.40
CA LEU A 240 6.35 21.67 -10.58
C LEU A 240 7.45 20.77 -11.16
N GLY A 241 7.07 19.79 -11.98
CA GLY A 241 7.98 18.82 -12.55
C GLY A 241 7.27 17.61 -13.14
N LEU A 242 7.99 16.50 -13.24
CA LEU A 242 7.48 15.23 -13.75
C LEU A 242 7.81 14.10 -12.78
N VAL A 243 6.87 13.19 -12.59
CA VAL A 243 7.04 11.92 -11.88
C VAL A 243 7.11 10.82 -12.94
N LEU A 244 8.16 10.02 -12.85
CA LEU A 244 8.40 8.83 -13.66
C LEU A 244 8.23 7.62 -12.74
N THR A 245 7.33 6.73 -13.09
CA THR A 245 7.25 5.41 -12.47
C THR A 245 7.61 4.36 -13.49
N PHE A 246 8.38 3.37 -13.06
CA PHE A 246 8.86 2.32 -13.95
C PHE A 246 8.88 0.98 -13.24
N LYS A 247 8.59 -0.06 -14.01
CA LYS A 247 8.54 -1.44 -13.51
C LYS A 247 9.32 -2.34 -14.46
N ASP A 248 10.23 -3.13 -13.91
CA ASP A 248 10.88 -4.20 -14.66
C ASP A 248 9.83 -5.24 -15.09
N LEU A 249 9.77 -5.51 -16.39
CA LEU A 249 8.84 -6.48 -16.97
C LEU A 249 9.49 -7.84 -17.23
N ALA A 250 10.78 -8.02 -16.93
CA ALA A 250 11.50 -9.26 -17.22
C ALA A 250 10.83 -10.49 -16.58
N GLU A 251 10.54 -10.42 -15.28
CA GLU A 251 9.89 -11.51 -14.56
C GLU A 251 8.47 -11.76 -15.05
N ILE A 252 7.70 -10.69 -15.26
CA ILE A 252 6.32 -10.76 -15.77
C ILE A 252 6.30 -11.44 -17.14
N LYS A 253 7.22 -11.08 -18.03
CA LYS A 253 7.34 -11.69 -19.36
C LYS A 253 7.73 -13.16 -19.28
N ARG A 254 8.68 -13.51 -18.42
CA ARG A 254 9.10 -14.91 -18.22
C ARG A 254 7.93 -15.78 -17.78
N VAL A 255 7.17 -15.33 -16.79
CA VAL A 255 5.99 -16.05 -16.30
C VAL A 255 4.92 -16.14 -17.38
N ARG A 256 4.65 -15.05 -18.10
CA ARG A 256 3.65 -15.03 -19.18
C ARG A 256 3.99 -16.00 -20.31
N GLU A 257 5.27 -16.10 -20.66
CA GLU A 257 5.73 -17.05 -21.68
C GLU A 257 5.64 -18.50 -21.19
N GLN A 258 5.96 -18.78 -19.93
CA GLN A 258 5.77 -20.11 -19.35
C GLN A 258 4.30 -20.55 -19.36
N VAL A 259 3.38 -19.65 -19.00
CA VAL A 259 1.93 -19.91 -19.08
C VAL A 259 1.52 -20.18 -20.53
N ARG A 260 1.95 -19.34 -21.48
CA ARG A 260 1.64 -19.52 -22.91
C ARG A 260 2.14 -20.87 -23.43
N GLN A 261 3.35 -21.29 -23.04
CA GLN A 261 3.89 -22.59 -23.42
C GLN A 261 3.09 -23.75 -22.80
N SER A 262 2.71 -23.63 -21.54
CA SER A 262 1.87 -24.62 -20.86
C SER A 262 0.49 -24.76 -21.52
N GLU A 263 -0.16 -23.65 -21.87
CA GLU A 263 -1.45 -23.66 -22.57
C GLU A 263 -1.34 -24.31 -23.95
N GLN A 264 -0.26 -24.00 -24.68
CA GLN A 264 0.00 -24.56 -26.00
C GLN A 264 0.23 -26.09 -25.94
N LEU A 265 0.96 -26.57 -24.92
CA LEU A 265 1.15 -28.00 -24.68
C LEU A 265 -0.15 -28.70 -24.27
N ALA A 266 -0.95 -28.09 -23.40
CA ALA A 266 -2.24 -28.65 -22.98
C ALA A 266 -3.22 -28.78 -24.16
N ALA A 267 -3.29 -27.76 -25.02
CA ALA A 267 -4.10 -27.79 -26.23
C ALA A 267 -3.62 -28.89 -27.20
N LEU A 268 -2.30 -29.03 -27.39
CA LEU A 268 -1.72 -30.10 -28.20
C LEU A 268 -2.04 -31.49 -27.62
N GLY A 269 -1.96 -31.66 -26.30
CA GLY A 269 -2.30 -32.90 -25.60
C GLY A 269 -3.76 -33.32 -25.80
N SER A 270 -4.69 -32.38 -25.69
CA SER A 270 -6.12 -32.63 -25.95
C SER A 270 -6.37 -33.07 -27.40
N LEU A 271 -5.76 -32.40 -28.37
CA LEU A 271 -5.88 -32.78 -29.79
C LEU A 271 -5.21 -34.13 -30.08
N ALA A 272 -4.02 -34.39 -29.52
CA ALA A 272 -3.32 -35.65 -29.67
C ALA A 272 -4.13 -36.82 -29.08
N ALA A 273 -4.78 -36.63 -27.92
CA ALA A 273 -5.68 -37.62 -27.32
C ALA A 273 -6.83 -38.00 -28.26
N GLY A 274 -7.48 -37.01 -28.89
CA GLY A 274 -8.53 -37.25 -29.88
C GLY A 274 -8.01 -38.01 -31.10
N VAL A 275 -6.94 -37.52 -31.73
CA VAL A 275 -6.34 -38.12 -32.94
C VAL A 275 -5.83 -39.54 -32.66
N ALA A 276 -5.19 -39.76 -31.51
CA ALA A 276 -4.71 -41.09 -31.14
C ALA A 276 -5.85 -42.10 -30.97
N HIS A 277 -6.98 -41.66 -30.39
CA HIS A 277 -8.14 -42.53 -30.29
C HIS A 277 -8.71 -42.88 -31.67
N GLU A 278 -8.77 -41.89 -32.57
CA GLU A 278 -9.21 -42.09 -33.95
C GLU A 278 -8.26 -42.96 -34.79
N LEU A 279 -6.94 -42.91 -34.53
CA LEU A 279 -5.93 -43.74 -35.20
C LEU A 279 -5.90 -45.19 -34.68
N ARG A 280 -6.14 -45.39 -33.38
CA ARG A 280 -6.22 -46.74 -32.81
C ARG A 280 -7.33 -47.58 -33.43
N ASN A 281 -8.46 -46.97 -33.80
CA ASN A 281 -9.59 -47.67 -34.40
C ASN A 281 -9.27 -48.37 -35.74
N PRO A 282 -8.72 -47.69 -36.78
CA PRO A 282 -8.31 -48.34 -38.01
C PRO A 282 -7.10 -49.27 -37.82
N LEU A 283 -6.15 -48.95 -36.93
CA LEU A 283 -5.03 -49.86 -36.63
C LEU A 283 -5.52 -51.18 -36.03
N GLY A 284 -6.45 -51.13 -35.08
CA GLY A 284 -7.09 -52.33 -34.52
C GLY A 284 -7.85 -53.13 -35.58
N SER A 285 -8.56 -52.44 -36.48
CA SER A 285 -9.25 -53.09 -37.61
C SER A 285 -8.28 -53.79 -38.57
N LEU A 286 -7.15 -53.15 -38.89
CA LEU A 286 -6.09 -53.73 -39.71
C LEU A 286 -5.42 -54.92 -39.02
N GLN A 287 -5.22 -54.86 -37.71
CA GLN A 287 -4.65 -55.97 -36.93
C GLN A 287 -5.56 -57.20 -36.99
N ILE A 288 -6.87 -57.01 -36.84
CA ILE A 288 -7.85 -58.09 -36.95
C ILE A 288 -7.83 -58.69 -38.36
N MET A 289 -7.82 -57.86 -39.40
CA MET A 289 -7.74 -58.34 -40.79
C MET A 289 -6.45 -59.11 -41.06
N ALA A 290 -5.31 -58.64 -40.55
CA ALA A 290 -4.03 -59.34 -40.66
C ALA A 290 -4.07 -60.68 -39.93
N ALA A 291 -4.58 -60.72 -38.69
CA ALA A 291 -4.73 -61.95 -37.93
C ALA A 291 -5.64 -62.97 -38.62
N SER A 292 -6.79 -62.54 -39.17
CA SER A 292 -7.70 -63.42 -39.91
C SER A 292 -7.08 -63.94 -41.22
N LEU A 293 -6.28 -63.13 -41.91
CA LEU A 293 -5.52 -63.59 -43.08
C LEU A 293 -4.50 -64.65 -42.67
N GLU A 294 -3.83 -64.49 -41.53
CA GLU A 294 -2.83 -65.42 -41.03
C GLU A 294 -3.44 -66.77 -40.61
N GLU A 295 -4.62 -66.75 -39.99
CA GLU A 295 -5.36 -67.94 -39.53
C GLU A 295 -5.80 -68.85 -40.71
N GLY A 296 -6.03 -68.28 -41.89
CA GLY A 296 -6.35 -69.01 -43.11
C GLY A 296 -5.16 -69.62 -43.85
N LEU A 297 -3.91 -69.40 -43.39
CA LEU A 297 -2.69 -69.85 -44.06
C LEU A 297 -2.14 -71.15 -43.45
N SER A 298 -1.70 -72.06 -44.30
CA SER A 298 -0.98 -73.27 -43.89
C SER A 298 0.44 -72.94 -43.39
N ASP A 299 1.03 -73.80 -42.54
CA ASP A 299 2.30 -73.52 -41.83
C ASP A 299 3.53 -73.32 -42.73
N GLY A 300 3.44 -73.65 -44.03
CA GLY A 300 4.49 -73.42 -45.03
C GLY A 300 4.15 -72.35 -46.07
N ASP A 301 3.05 -71.61 -45.91
CA ASP A 301 2.63 -70.62 -46.90
C ASP A 301 3.58 -69.41 -46.90
N PRO A 302 4.22 -69.05 -48.04
CA PRO A 302 5.10 -67.89 -48.14
C PRO A 302 4.45 -66.57 -47.72
N LYS A 303 3.11 -66.48 -47.76
CA LYS A 303 2.36 -65.29 -47.35
C LYS A 303 2.39 -65.05 -45.84
N ARG A 304 2.72 -66.05 -45.01
CA ARG A 304 2.85 -65.85 -43.55
C ARG A 304 3.90 -64.81 -43.17
N ASP A 305 5.03 -64.75 -43.88
CA ASP A 305 6.04 -63.70 -43.66
C ASP A 305 5.47 -62.31 -43.96
N VAL A 306 4.62 -62.20 -44.98
CA VAL A 306 3.95 -60.95 -45.36
C VAL A 306 2.97 -60.51 -44.28
N THR A 307 2.12 -61.42 -43.78
CA THR A 307 1.14 -61.11 -42.73
C THR A 307 1.83 -60.75 -41.41
N ALA A 308 2.88 -61.47 -41.02
CA ALA A 308 3.69 -61.17 -39.84
C ALA A 308 4.34 -59.78 -39.92
N ARG A 309 4.83 -59.38 -41.10
CA ARG A 309 5.37 -58.02 -41.33
C ARG A 309 4.31 -56.93 -41.21
N ILE A 310 3.08 -57.19 -41.66
CA ILE A 310 1.96 -56.25 -41.53
C ILE A 310 1.63 -56.04 -40.05
N SER A 311 1.44 -57.11 -39.29
CA SER A 311 1.15 -57.05 -37.84
C SER A 311 2.27 -56.31 -37.09
N ALA A 312 3.54 -56.63 -37.36
CA ALA A 312 4.67 -55.94 -36.74
C ALA A 312 4.73 -54.43 -37.08
N THR A 313 4.24 -54.04 -38.25
CA THR A 313 4.16 -52.62 -38.66
C THR A 313 3.03 -51.90 -37.92
N ILE A 314 1.87 -52.55 -37.75
CA ILE A 314 0.74 -52.01 -36.98
C ILE A 314 1.13 -51.83 -35.51
N ASP A 315 1.78 -52.83 -34.90
CA ASP A 315 2.29 -52.75 -33.52
C ASP A 315 3.31 -51.63 -33.32
N ARG A 316 4.08 -51.32 -34.37
CA ARG A 316 5.01 -50.18 -34.36
C ARG A 316 4.26 -48.85 -34.45
N LEU A 317 3.22 -48.75 -35.27
CA LEU A 317 2.39 -47.55 -35.36
C LEU A 317 1.64 -47.28 -34.06
N ASP A 318 1.12 -48.31 -33.40
CA ASP A 318 0.39 -48.17 -32.14
C ASP A 318 1.32 -47.68 -31.01
N ARG A 319 2.57 -48.17 -30.96
CA ARG A 319 3.60 -47.63 -30.06
C ARG A 319 3.93 -46.17 -30.32
N LEU A 320 4.09 -45.77 -31.60
CA LEU A 320 4.33 -44.37 -31.95
C LEU A 320 3.17 -43.45 -31.53
N VAL A 321 1.93 -43.92 -31.67
CA VAL A 321 0.73 -43.20 -31.22
C VAL A 321 0.73 -43.07 -29.69
N ALA A 322 1.13 -44.12 -28.96
CA ALA A 322 1.25 -44.08 -27.51
C ALA A 322 2.35 -43.11 -27.03
N ASP A 323 3.53 -43.14 -27.65
CA ASP A 323 4.64 -42.24 -27.31
C ASP A 323 4.28 -40.76 -27.52
N LEU A 324 3.55 -40.45 -28.60
CA LEU A 324 3.05 -39.11 -28.86
C LEU A 324 2.09 -38.62 -27.75
N LEU A 325 1.25 -39.50 -27.22
CA LEU A 325 0.34 -39.18 -26.12
C LEU A 325 1.08 -38.92 -24.81
N THR A 326 2.07 -39.76 -24.48
CA THR A 326 2.89 -39.59 -23.27
C THR A 326 3.70 -38.29 -23.32
N PHE A 327 4.17 -37.88 -24.51
CA PHE A 327 4.85 -36.60 -24.68
C PHE A 327 3.92 -35.39 -24.45
N ALA A 328 2.68 -35.46 -24.94
CA ALA A 328 1.74 -34.34 -24.87
C ALA A 328 0.94 -34.29 -23.56
N HIS A 329 0.94 -35.38 -22.79
CA HIS A 329 0.47 -35.47 -21.41
C HIS A 329 1.49 -36.28 -20.60
N PRO A 330 2.57 -35.65 -20.12
CA PRO A 330 3.35 -36.27 -19.05
C PRO A 330 2.38 -36.44 -17.87
N GLY A 331 2.05 -37.68 -17.54
CA GLY A 331 1.21 -37.97 -16.38
C GLY A 331 1.76 -37.30 -15.13
N ASP A 332 0.90 -37.10 -14.13
CA ASP A 332 1.24 -36.48 -12.85
C ASP A 332 2.57 -37.06 -12.35
N GLN A 333 3.62 -36.24 -12.36
CA GLN A 333 4.95 -36.70 -11.99
C GLN A 333 4.94 -36.97 -10.49
N SER A 334 4.88 -38.24 -10.10
CA SER A 334 5.10 -38.66 -8.72
C SER A 334 6.58 -38.45 -8.41
N LEU A 335 6.90 -37.26 -7.90
CA LEU A 335 8.22 -36.96 -7.39
C LEU A 335 8.43 -37.76 -6.09
N GLU A 336 9.31 -38.75 -6.14
CA GLU A 336 9.77 -39.48 -4.97
C GLU A 336 11.22 -39.08 -4.65
N TRP A 337 11.54 -39.06 -3.36
CA TRP A 337 12.91 -38.81 -2.90
C TRP A 337 13.75 -40.05 -3.15
N THR A 338 14.69 -39.97 -4.09
CA THR A 338 15.63 -41.05 -4.42
C THR A 338 17.07 -40.56 -4.28
N ASP A 339 17.95 -41.42 -3.77
CA ASP A 339 19.38 -41.15 -3.69
C ASP A 339 20.00 -41.20 -5.10
N LEU A 340 20.69 -40.12 -5.47
CA LEU A 340 21.32 -39.96 -6.79
C LEU A 340 22.40 -41.02 -7.05
N VAL A 341 22.97 -41.60 -5.98
CA VAL A 341 23.99 -42.65 -6.06
C VAL A 341 23.40 -44.01 -6.43
N GLU A 342 22.10 -44.26 -6.18
CA GLU A 342 21.43 -45.49 -6.61
C GLU A 342 20.95 -45.45 -8.07
N LEU A 343 21.04 -44.28 -8.72
CA LEU A 343 20.50 -44.01 -10.05
C LEU A 343 21.57 -43.93 -11.16
N LEU A 344 22.86 -43.88 -10.79
CA LEU A 344 24.02 -43.74 -11.67
C LEU A 344 24.86 -45.03 -11.70
#